data_AF-A0A662V064-F1
#
_entry.id   AF-A0A662V064-F1
#
_cell.length_a   1.000
_cell.length_b   1.000
_cell.length_c   1.000
_cell.angle_alpha   90.00
_cell.angle_beta   90.00
_cell.angle_gamma   90.00
#
_symmetry.space_group_name_H-M   'P 1'
#
loop_
_entity.id
_entity.type
_entity.pdbx_description
1 polymer ?
#
loop_
_entity_poly.entity_id
_entity_poly.type
_entity_poly.pdbx_seq_one_letter_code
_entity_poly.pdbx_strand_id
1 'polypeptide(L)'
;MVLVIIAGYMALMLAVGFYARRFVKTLDDFLLAGRRLGILLLAATLAATHYGGGFVLGGGAWGVKYGLGGLWYGFACGLGLFILGFTLAKPARALAVYTVPDIIDMRYN
;
A
#
# COMPACT_ATOMS: atom_id res chain seq x y z
N MET A 1 15.12 -12.09 -24.41
CA MET A 1 14.12 -12.72 -23.52
C MET A 1 13.71 -11.80 -22.37
N VAL A 2 14.63 -11.34 -21.51
CA VAL A 2 14.30 -10.46 -20.36
C VAL A 2 13.57 -9.17 -20.76
N LEU A 3 14.04 -8.48 -21.81
CA LEU A 3 13.39 -7.25 -22.30
C LEU A 3 11.95 -7.48 -22.74
N VAL A 4 11.64 -8.65 -23.32
CA VAL A 4 10.28 -8.99 -23.75
C VAL A 4 9.37 -9.20 -22.54
N ILE A 5 9.88 -9.83 -21.48
CA ILE A 5 9.14 -10.01 -20.21
C ILE A 5 8.85 -8.65 -19.57
N ILE A 6 9.85 -7.76 -19.50
CA ILE A 6 9.68 -6.41 -18.95
C ILE A 6 8.66 -5.61 -19.76
N ALA A 7 8.78 -5.62 -21.08
CA ALA A 7 7.85 -4.93 -21.97
C ALA A 7 6.42 -5.47 -21.81
N GLY A 8 6.25 -6.79 -21.71
CA GLY A 8 4.96 -7.42 -21.47
C GLY A 8 4.34 -7.04 -20.12
N TYR A 9 5.14 -7.02 -19.05
CA TYR A 9 4.68 -6.57 -17.72
C TYR A 9 4.25 -5.10 -17.72
N MET A 10 5.02 -4.23 -18.37
CA MET A 10 4.66 -2.81 -18.52
C MET A 10 3.36 -2.62 -19.30
N ALA A 11 3.21 -3.35 -20.42
CA ALA A 11 1.97 -3.32 -21.20
C ALA A 11 0.76 -3.79 -20.38
N LEU A 12 0.93 -4.85 -19.57
CA LEU A 12 -0.12 -5.35 -18.69
C LEU A 12 -0.50 -4.32 -17.61
N MET A 13 0.48 -3.66 -16.99
CA MET A 13 0.22 -2.59 -16.02
C MET A 13 -0.57 -1.43 -16.63
N LEU A 14 -0.20 -1.00 -17.85
CA LEU A 14 -0.94 0.02 -18.58
C LEU A 14 -2.36 -0.43 -18.93
N ALA A 15 -2.54 -1.69 -19.37
CA ALA A 15 -3.85 -2.24 -19.67
C ALA A 15 -4.76 -2.27 -18.43
N VAL A 16 -4.23 -2.69 -17.28
CA VAL A 16 -4.96 -2.67 -16.00
C VAL A 16 -5.33 -1.23 -15.61
N GLY A 17 -4.42 -0.27 -15.76
CA GLY A 17 -4.72 1.15 -15.48
C GLY A 17 -5.81 1.71 -16.40
N PHE A 18 -5.75 1.39 -17.69
CA PHE A 18 -6.75 1.83 -18.66
C PHE A 18 -8.12 1.22 -18.39
N TYR A 19 -8.15 -0.05 -17.99
CA TYR A 19 -9.37 -0.73 -17.55
C TYR A 19 -9.91 -0.12 -16.24
N ALA A 20 -9.03 0.20 -15.28
CA ALA A 20 -9.40 0.79 -14.00
C ALA A 20 -10.04 2.18 -14.15
N ARG A 21 -9.63 2.95 -15.19
CA ARG A 21 -10.19 4.27 -15.49
C ARG A 21 -11.71 4.30 -15.56
N ARG A 22 -12.36 3.24 -16.07
CA ARG A 22 -13.83 3.19 -16.21
C ARG A 22 -14.58 3.21 -14.87
N PHE A 23 -13.89 2.92 -13.77
CA PHE A 23 -14.46 2.90 -12.42
C PHE A 23 -14.30 4.24 -11.69
N VAL A 24 -13.59 5.20 -12.27
CA VAL A 24 -13.32 6.51 -11.66
C VAL A 24 -14.29 7.55 -12.26
N LYS A 25 -15.27 7.98 -11.45
CA LYS A 25 -16.23 9.03 -11.85
C LYS A 25 -16.13 10.28 -10.98
N THR A 26 -15.73 10.12 -9.72
CA THR A 26 -15.61 11.22 -8.75
C THR A 26 -14.20 11.28 -8.16
N LEU A 27 -13.90 12.37 -7.45
CA LEU A 27 -12.66 12.53 -6.69
C LEU A 27 -12.53 11.43 -5.60
N ASP A 28 -13.63 11.06 -4.97
CA ASP A 28 -13.70 9.97 -3.99
C ASP A 28 -13.36 8.60 -4.62
N ASP A 29 -13.83 8.35 -5.84
CA ASP A 29 -13.46 7.14 -6.59
C ASP A 29 -11.98 7.13 -6.96
N PHE A 30 -11.38 8.30 -7.21
CA PHE A 30 -9.97 8.42 -7.57
C PHE A 30 -9.04 8.27 -6.35
N LEU A 31 -9.34 8.98 -5.26
CA LEU A 31 -8.48 9.05 -4.07
C LEU A 31 -8.69 7.87 -3.12
N LEU A 32 -9.94 7.42 -2.93
CA LEU A 32 -10.30 6.41 -1.93
C LEU A 32 -10.85 5.13 -2.56
N ALA A 33 -10.75 4.99 -3.88
CA ALA A 33 -11.39 3.91 -4.65
C ALA A 33 -12.90 3.78 -4.37
N GLY A 34 -13.56 4.88 -3.93
CA GLY A 34 -14.97 4.91 -3.54
C GLY A 34 -15.27 4.18 -2.22
N ARG A 35 -14.26 3.92 -1.38
CA ARG A 35 -14.37 3.21 -0.09
C ARG A 35 -15.03 1.81 -0.17
N ARG A 36 -15.06 1.23 -1.36
CA ARG A 36 -15.68 -0.06 -1.71
C ARG A 36 -14.70 -1.23 -1.79
N LEU A 37 -13.41 -1.00 -1.53
CA LEU A 37 -12.42 -2.07 -1.52
C LEU A 37 -12.71 -3.04 -0.38
N GLY A 38 -12.87 -4.32 -0.71
CA GLY A 38 -12.94 -5.39 0.29
C GLY A 38 -11.61 -5.56 1.03
N ILE A 39 -11.64 -6.25 2.17
CA ILE A 39 -10.48 -6.36 3.07
C ILE A 39 -9.27 -7.01 2.41
N LEU A 40 -9.49 -8.01 1.54
CA LEU A 40 -8.43 -8.71 0.83
C LEU A 40 -7.71 -7.79 -0.15
N LEU A 41 -8.46 -7.04 -0.96
CA LEU A 41 -7.88 -6.14 -1.96
C LEU A 41 -7.16 -4.97 -1.28
N LEU A 42 -7.75 -4.41 -0.22
CA LEU A 42 -7.14 -3.35 0.58
C LEU A 42 -5.83 -3.81 1.23
N ALA A 43 -5.83 -5.00 1.85
CA ALA A 43 -4.63 -5.58 2.44
C ALA A 43 -3.54 -5.86 1.38
N ALA A 44 -3.93 -6.40 0.22
CA ALA A 44 -3.01 -6.62 -0.88
C ALA A 44 -2.38 -5.33 -1.41
N THR A 45 -3.16 -4.25 -1.54
CA THR A 45 -2.63 -2.94 -1.96
C THR A 45 -1.70 -2.34 -0.92
N LEU A 46 -2.02 -2.47 0.37
CA LEU A 46 -1.14 -2.00 1.45
C LEU A 46 0.18 -2.78 1.48
N ALA A 47 0.10 -4.10 1.33
CA ALA A 47 1.28 -4.95 1.22
C ALA A 47 2.13 -4.55 0.01
N ALA A 48 1.52 -4.42 -1.18
CA ALA A 48 2.23 -4.02 -2.39
C ALA A 48 2.93 -2.65 -2.24
N THR A 49 2.32 -1.69 -1.56
CA THR A 49 2.93 -0.39 -1.25
C THR A 49 4.13 -0.53 -0.31
N HIS A 50 4.08 -1.46 0.64
CA HIS A 50 5.17 -1.71 1.56
C HIS A 50 6.35 -2.45 0.90
N TYR A 51 6.06 -3.44 0.06
CA TYR A 51 7.07 -4.25 -0.63
C TYR A 51 7.64 -3.52 -1.85
N GLY A 52 8.59 -2.60 -1.62
CA GLY A 52 9.36 -1.94 -2.67
C GLY A 52 10.69 -2.62 -3.00
N GLY A 53 11.40 -2.12 -4.02
CA GLY A 53 12.72 -2.63 -4.39
C GLY A 53 13.74 -2.56 -3.25
N GLY A 54 13.67 -1.52 -2.41
CA GLY A 54 14.50 -1.38 -1.20
C GLY A 54 14.19 -2.45 -0.14
N PHE A 55 12.92 -2.85 0.02
CA PHE A 55 12.54 -3.92 0.94
C PHE A 55 13.09 -5.26 0.45
N VAL A 56 12.94 -5.57 -0.85
CA VAL A 56 13.37 -6.86 -1.42
C VAL A 56 14.90 -7.00 -1.35
N LEU A 57 15.63 -5.97 -1.81
CA LEU A 57 17.09 -5.99 -1.80
C LEU A 57 17.66 -5.88 -0.38
N GLY A 58 17.12 -4.97 0.44
CA GLY A 58 17.55 -4.75 1.81
C GLY A 58 17.24 -5.94 2.72
N GLY A 59 16.04 -6.49 2.63
CA GLY A 59 15.65 -7.69 3.37
C GLY A 59 16.51 -8.91 3.01
N GLY A 60 16.80 -9.11 1.73
CA GLY A 60 17.73 -10.15 1.27
C GLY A 60 19.15 -9.96 1.82
N ALA A 61 19.69 -8.73 1.73
CA ALA A 61 21.01 -8.40 2.24
C ALA A 61 21.10 -8.61 3.77
N TRP A 62 20.06 -8.23 4.52
CA TRP A 62 20.00 -8.44 5.97
C TRP A 62 19.82 -9.91 6.35
N GLY A 63 19.10 -10.69 5.56
CA GLY A 63 19.02 -12.14 5.75
C GLY A 63 20.39 -12.81 5.63
N VAL A 64 21.21 -12.39 4.66
CA VAL A 64 22.59 -12.90 4.52
C VAL A 64 23.49 -12.43 5.67
N LYS A 65 23.39 -11.17 6.07
CA LYS A 65 24.28 -10.58 7.07
C LYS A 65 23.94 -10.96 8.52
N TYR A 66 22.65 -11.09 8.84
CA TYR A 66 22.14 -11.25 10.21
C TYR A 66 21.34 -12.55 10.40
N GLY A 67 21.26 -13.42 9.39
CA GLY A 67 20.48 -14.66 9.45
C GLY A 67 19.01 -14.39 9.75
N LEU A 68 18.44 -15.15 10.70
CA LEU A 68 17.06 -14.96 11.18
C LEU A 68 16.80 -13.57 11.78
N GLY A 69 17.83 -12.85 12.23
CA GLY A 69 17.71 -11.48 12.72
C GLY A 69 17.24 -10.49 11.64
N GLY A 70 17.50 -10.78 10.36
CA GLY A 70 17.01 -9.98 9.23
C GLY A 70 15.49 -9.97 9.09
N LEU A 71 14.78 -10.93 9.69
CA LEU A 71 13.31 -11.00 9.69
C LEU A 71 12.67 -9.93 10.59
N TRP A 72 13.41 -9.40 11.56
CA TRP A 72 12.84 -8.53 12.59
C TRP A 72 12.22 -7.25 12.00
N TYR A 73 12.83 -6.70 10.95
CA TYR A 73 12.29 -5.53 10.26
C TYR A 73 10.92 -5.81 9.65
N GLY A 74 10.79 -6.90 8.88
CA GLY A 74 9.51 -7.28 8.27
C GLY A 74 8.45 -7.58 9.33
N PHE A 75 8.83 -8.27 10.41
CA PHE A 75 7.93 -8.57 11.52
C PHE A 75 7.44 -7.30 12.23
N ALA A 76 8.33 -6.38 12.57
CA ALA A 76 7.99 -5.12 13.22
C ALA A 76 7.09 -4.23 12.34
N CYS A 77 7.38 -4.15 11.03
CA CYS A 77 6.54 -3.42 10.09
C CYS A 77 5.14 -4.04 9.96
N GLY A 78 5.05 -5.37 9.82
CA GLY A 78 3.78 -6.08 9.77
C GLY A 78 2.96 -5.89 11.04
N LEU A 79 3.58 -6.03 12.21
CA LEU A 79 2.95 -5.80 13.51
C LEU A 79 2.46 -4.35 13.66
N GLY A 80 3.27 -3.38 13.24
CA GLY A 80 2.90 -1.96 13.24
C GLY A 80 1.66 -1.70 12.37
N LEU A 81 1.62 -2.27 11.16
CA LEU A 81 0.47 -2.13 10.26
C LEU A 81 -0.79 -2.78 10.84
N PHE A 82 -0.66 -3.92 11.51
CA PHE A 82 -1.73 -4.58 12.24
C PHE A 82 -2.28 -3.69 13.36
N ILE A 83 -1.41 -3.17 14.23
CA ILE A 83 -1.80 -2.28 15.33
C ILE A 83 -2.51 -1.05 14.78
N LEU A 84 -1.97 -0.43 13.73
CA LEU A 84 -2.55 0.76 13.11
C LEU A 84 -3.93 0.47 12.48
N GLY A 85 -4.08 -0.69 11.85
CA GLY A 85 -5.36 -1.17 11.31
C GLY A 85 -6.43 -1.36 12.39
N PHE A 86 -6.07 -1.90 13.55
CA PHE A 86 -7.04 -2.12 14.65
C PHE A 86 -7.38 -0.86 15.44
N THR A 87 -6.42 0.05 15.61
CA THR A 87 -6.56 1.24 16.46
C THR A 87 -7.02 2.47 15.69
N LEU A 88 -6.34 2.80 14.59
CA LEU A 88 -6.46 4.09 13.92
C LEU A 88 -7.34 4.06 12.67
N ALA A 89 -7.55 2.89 12.06
CA ALA A 89 -8.36 2.79 10.85
C ALA A 89 -9.83 3.18 11.07
N LYS A 90 -10.42 2.80 12.21
CA LYS A 90 -11.82 3.17 12.56
C LYS A 90 -12.01 4.69 12.73
N PRO A 91 -11.25 5.38 13.61
CA PRO A 91 -11.41 6.82 13.77
C PRO A 91 -11.03 7.59 12.50
N ALA A 92 -9.98 7.19 11.78
CA ALA A 92 -9.61 7.83 10.53
C ALA A 92 -10.71 7.72 9.45
N ARG A 93 -11.38 6.56 9.35
CA ARG A 93 -12.49 6.38 8.41
C ARG A 93 -13.73 7.20 8.79
N ALA A 94 -13.96 7.42 10.09
CA ALA A 94 -15.08 8.21 10.59
C ALA A 94 -14.92 9.71 10.32
N LEU A 95 -13.68 10.23 10.36
CA LEU A 95 -13.37 11.63 10.03
C LEU A 95 -13.57 11.97 8.55
N ALA A 96 -13.68 10.95 7.69
CA ALA A 96 -13.92 11.07 6.26
C ALA A 96 -12.94 11.96 5.47
N VAL A 97 -11.77 12.23 6.03
CA VAL A 97 -10.69 13.01 5.42
C VAL A 97 -9.96 12.23 4.33
N TYR A 98 -9.22 12.96 3.49
CA TYR A 98 -8.46 12.39 2.38
C TYR A 98 -7.00 12.14 2.75
N THR A 99 -6.44 12.97 3.63
CA THR A 99 -5.02 12.95 3.95
C THR A 99 -4.78 12.95 5.47
N VAL A 100 -3.58 12.54 5.88
CA VAL A 100 -3.15 12.65 7.29
C VAL A 100 -3.03 14.11 7.73
N PRO A 101 -2.49 15.05 6.92
CA PRO A 101 -2.52 16.49 7.24
C PRO A 101 -3.90 17.04 7.59
N ASP A 102 -4.97 16.60 6.92
CA ASP A 102 -6.34 17.06 7.23
C ASP A 102 -6.74 16.75 8.68
N ILE A 103 -6.29 15.61 9.22
CA ILE A 103 -6.54 15.22 10.62
C ILE A 103 -5.82 16.18 11.58
N ILE A 104 -4.62 16.60 11.21
CA ILE A 104 -3.80 17.52 12.00
C ILE A 104 -4.46 18.90 11.96
N ASP A 105 -4.85 19.37 10.78
CA ASP A 105 -5.50 20.67 10.60
C ASP A 105 -6.78 20.77 11.45
N MET A 106 -7.65 19.76 11.42
CA MET A 106 -8.86 19.69 12.27
C MET A 106 -8.60 19.72 13.78
N ARG A 107 -7.41 19.36 14.23
CA ARG A 107 -7.07 19.26 15.66
C ARG A 107 -6.37 20.51 16.20
N TYR A 108 -5.64 21.22 15.35
CA TYR A 108 -4.73 22.28 15.75
C TYR A 108 -5.08 23.68 15.22
N ASN A 109 -6.00 23.80 14.24
CA ASN A 109 -6.66 25.05 13.85
C ASN A 109 -8.09 25.10 14.40
#